data_AF-A0A3M0KIC1-F1
#
_entry.id   AF-A0A3M0KIC1-F1
#
_cell.length_a   1.000
_cell.length_b   1.000
_cell.length_c   1.000
_cell.angle_alpha   90.00
_cell.angle_beta   90.00
_cell.angle_gamma   90.00
#
_symmetry.space_group_name_H-M   'P 1'
#
loop_
_entity.id
_entity.type
_entity.pdbx_description
1 polymer ?
#
loop_
_entity_poly.entity_id
_entity_poly.type
_entity_poly.pdbx_seq_one_letter_code
_entity_poly.pdbx_strand_id
1 'polypeptide(L)'
;MFKHTEETCFQLISDGGLDTILYWCRWTDPAVLRHCAMALANCAMYGGQANQRLMIEKKAAEWLFPLAFSKDDELIRLHACLAITVLATNKEIEKEVERSGTLALVEPFIASLDPERFAREMLGSGDNVQGRTAQDLQRLVPLLDSSRLEAQCVAAFYLCTEAAIKARQKKTQIFGEIGATQSLKRIVCYSTSSTTSSLAKKVLRMIGEEVPRRILPTVPNWKSCEVQTWLQQIGFNKYCQRFLDHQVDGDILLRLTEQELQKDLGMDSSITRKRFFRELTELKTFANYSTCDRSNLADWLGGIDPKFRQYTYNLLTCGIDRNFLHRVTEQQLQEDCHIHTGFHRVRILTAARETLHSPITLQTTCNGTDVFISYRRSSGSQLASLLKVHLQLHGFSVFIDVEKLEAGKFEDKLIQSVLSARNFVLVLSPNALDKCMEDPECKDWVHKEIVTALDSGKNIVPVTDQFEWPDPETLPKDMRAVLKFNGIMWSHEYQEATIDKIIRFLQGRSSRDSSAGSENGLDCVHSLGQS
;
A
#
# COMPACT_ATOMS: atom_id res chain seq x y z
N MET A 1 10.20 29.47 -11.43
CA MET A 1 11.39 28.64 -11.16
C MET A 1 11.08 27.19 -11.54
N PHE A 2 12.05 26.42 -12.05
CA PHE A 2 11.92 25.00 -12.46
C PHE A 2 10.95 24.65 -13.61
N LYS A 3 10.52 25.62 -14.43
CA LYS A 3 9.61 25.39 -15.58
C LYS A 3 10.33 25.59 -16.92
N HIS A 4 11.33 24.75 -17.20
CA HIS A 4 12.06 24.81 -18.48
C HIS A 4 12.46 23.40 -18.95
N THR A 5 13.63 22.92 -18.57
CA THR A 5 14.21 21.64 -19.00
C THR A 5 14.74 20.83 -17.82
N GLU A 6 14.88 19.52 -17.97
CA GLU A 6 15.46 18.66 -16.93
C GLU A 6 16.88 19.10 -16.55
N GLU A 7 17.68 19.53 -17.53
CA GLU A 7 19.03 20.05 -17.33
C GLU A 7 19.05 21.34 -16.48
N THR A 8 18.19 22.30 -16.80
CA THR A 8 18.06 23.52 -15.98
C THR A 8 17.57 23.21 -14.55
N CYS A 9 16.71 22.21 -14.38
CA CYS A 9 16.29 21.78 -13.04
C CYS A 9 17.46 21.16 -12.28
N PHE A 10 18.27 20.32 -12.94
CA PHE A 10 19.44 19.70 -12.36
C PHE A 10 20.49 20.74 -11.94
N GLN A 11 20.75 21.73 -12.80
CA GLN A 11 21.69 22.82 -12.50
C GLN A 11 21.22 23.62 -11.28
N LEU A 12 19.93 24.02 -11.24
CA LEU A 12 19.36 24.75 -10.11
C LEU A 12 19.38 23.96 -8.80
N ILE A 13 19.22 22.63 -8.86
CA ILE A 13 19.35 21.77 -7.67
C ILE A 13 20.82 21.71 -7.22
N SER A 14 21.74 21.55 -8.17
CA SER A 14 23.18 21.45 -7.93
C SER A 14 23.76 22.74 -7.33
N ASP A 15 23.25 23.89 -7.76
CA ASP A 15 23.65 25.22 -7.28
C ASP A 15 23.00 25.58 -5.91
N GLY A 16 22.28 24.66 -5.27
CA GLY A 16 21.65 24.87 -3.95
C GLY A 16 20.31 25.63 -3.99
N GLY A 17 19.71 25.80 -5.17
CA GLY A 17 18.41 26.45 -5.32
C GLY A 17 17.27 25.67 -4.65
N LEU A 18 17.33 24.33 -4.68
CA LEU A 18 16.36 23.49 -3.99
C LEU A 18 16.47 23.60 -2.47
N ASP A 19 17.68 23.57 -1.92
CA ASP A 19 17.92 23.74 -0.47
C ASP A 19 17.35 25.08 0.04
N THR A 20 17.54 26.14 -0.76
CA THR A 20 16.99 27.47 -0.47
C THR A 20 15.46 27.45 -0.37
N ILE A 21 14.78 26.80 -1.32
CA ILE A 21 13.31 26.68 -1.30
C ILE A 21 12.84 25.86 -0.11
N LEU A 22 13.50 24.72 0.16
CA LEU A 22 13.16 23.87 1.31
C LEU A 22 13.35 24.61 2.63
N TYR A 23 14.36 25.48 2.73
CA TYR A 23 14.54 26.36 3.87
C TYR A 23 13.40 27.38 4.00
N TRP A 24 12.96 28.01 2.90
CA TRP A 24 11.85 28.96 2.89
C TRP A 24 10.47 28.33 3.17
N CYS A 25 10.32 27.00 3.03
CA CYS A 25 9.11 26.30 3.45
C CYS A 25 8.83 26.41 4.96
N ARG A 26 9.79 26.88 5.75
CA ARG A 26 9.66 27.14 7.20
C ARG A 26 9.04 28.50 7.54
N TRP A 27 8.91 29.38 6.56
CA TRP A 27 8.43 30.74 6.78
C TRP A 27 6.90 30.74 6.93
N THR A 28 6.35 31.84 7.43
CA THR A 28 4.90 32.00 7.64
C THR A 28 4.22 32.90 6.61
N ASP A 29 4.99 33.55 5.72
CA ASP A 29 4.46 34.43 4.69
C ASP A 29 3.74 33.61 3.59
N PRO A 30 2.42 33.78 3.40
CA PRO A 30 1.65 33.04 2.40
C PRO A 30 2.17 33.25 0.97
N ALA A 31 2.69 34.43 0.63
CA ALA A 31 3.21 34.69 -0.72
C ALA A 31 4.48 33.88 -1.00
N VAL A 32 5.39 33.82 -0.03
CA VAL A 32 6.62 33.01 -0.11
C VAL A 32 6.28 31.54 -0.19
N LEU A 33 5.37 31.06 0.64
CA LEU A 33 4.97 29.65 0.66
C LEU A 33 4.25 29.22 -0.64
N ARG A 34 3.42 30.09 -1.24
CA ARG A 34 2.84 29.85 -2.58
C ARG A 34 3.93 29.64 -3.62
N HIS A 35 4.95 30.50 -3.64
CA HIS A 35 6.05 30.37 -4.59
C HIS A 35 6.89 29.12 -4.33
N CYS A 36 7.11 28.75 -3.07
CA CYS A 36 7.81 27.51 -2.71
C CYS A 36 7.05 26.26 -3.17
N ALA A 37 5.75 26.16 -2.85
CA ALA A 37 4.91 25.03 -3.25
C ALA A 37 4.83 24.90 -4.78
N MET A 38 4.66 26.02 -5.50
CA MET A 38 4.67 26.04 -6.96
C MET A 38 6.03 25.61 -7.53
N ALA A 39 7.14 26.06 -6.95
CA ALA A 39 8.48 25.72 -7.40
C ALA A 39 8.77 24.22 -7.22
N LEU A 40 8.38 23.63 -6.08
CA LEU A 40 8.49 22.19 -5.82
C LEU A 40 7.61 21.38 -6.78
N ALA A 41 6.38 21.81 -7.05
CA ALA A 41 5.50 21.16 -8.02
C ALA A 41 6.09 21.20 -9.44
N ASN A 42 6.67 22.33 -9.85
CA ASN A 42 7.36 22.43 -11.13
C ASN A 42 8.61 21.55 -11.16
N CYS A 43 9.43 21.56 -10.11
CA CYS A 43 10.61 20.70 -10.02
C CYS A 43 10.24 19.22 -10.19
N ALA A 44 9.17 18.76 -9.52
CA ALA A 44 8.68 17.39 -9.68
C ALA A 44 8.16 17.08 -11.10
N MET A 45 7.44 18.02 -11.73
CA MET A 45 6.80 17.84 -13.04
C MET A 45 7.74 18.00 -14.25
N TYR A 46 8.77 18.85 -14.14
CA TYR A 46 9.68 19.19 -15.24
C TYR A 46 11.11 18.70 -15.00
N GLY A 47 11.44 18.23 -13.79
CA GLY A 47 12.79 17.78 -13.44
C GLY A 47 13.16 16.39 -13.95
N GLY A 48 12.19 15.53 -14.26
CA GLY A 48 12.48 14.13 -14.64
C GLY A 48 12.94 13.27 -13.46
N GLN A 49 13.17 11.98 -13.72
CA GLN A 49 13.37 10.98 -12.66
C GLN A 49 14.61 11.23 -11.80
N ALA A 50 15.74 11.66 -12.40
CA ALA A 50 16.97 11.93 -11.66
C ALA A 50 16.81 13.06 -10.64
N ASN A 51 16.17 14.16 -11.04
CA ASN A 51 15.92 15.29 -10.14
C ASN A 51 14.88 14.94 -9.06
N GLN A 52 13.90 14.08 -9.37
CA GLN A 52 12.97 13.57 -8.36
C GLN A 52 13.70 12.77 -7.26
N ARG A 53 14.74 11.99 -7.60
CA ARG A 53 15.59 11.32 -6.59
C ARG A 53 16.30 12.33 -5.71
N LEU A 54 16.93 13.35 -6.31
CA LEU A 54 17.61 14.43 -5.56
C LEU A 54 16.65 15.18 -4.63
N MET A 55 15.40 15.39 -5.04
CA MET A 55 14.37 15.98 -4.18
C MET A 55 14.10 15.12 -2.94
N ILE A 56 14.03 13.80 -3.11
CA ILE A 56 13.79 12.87 -1.99
C ILE A 56 15.01 12.73 -1.09
N GLU A 57 16.22 12.68 -1.65
CA GLU A 57 17.47 12.69 -0.89
C GLU A 57 17.57 13.94 0.01
N LYS A 58 17.12 15.10 -0.50
CA LYS A 58 17.03 16.35 0.26
C LYS A 58 15.77 16.47 1.12
N LYS A 59 15.01 15.38 1.31
CA LYS A 59 13.81 15.30 2.17
C LYS A 59 12.67 16.24 1.76
N ALA A 60 12.52 16.55 0.47
CA ALA A 60 11.45 17.44 0.00
C ALA A 60 10.04 16.94 0.36
N ALA A 61 9.83 15.62 0.40
CA ALA A 61 8.53 15.01 0.78
C ALA A 61 8.11 15.36 2.23
N GLU A 62 9.07 15.44 3.16
CA GLU A 62 8.82 15.84 4.56
C GLU A 62 8.43 17.33 4.64
N TRP A 63 9.10 18.20 3.86
CA TRP A 63 8.82 19.64 3.83
C TRP A 63 7.52 20.00 3.08
N LEU A 64 7.01 19.09 2.24
CA LEU A 64 5.68 19.24 1.63
C LEU A 64 4.54 19.00 2.64
N PHE A 65 4.80 18.30 3.76
CA PHE A 65 3.77 18.02 4.76
C PHE A 65 3.19 19.30 5.40
N PRO A 66 3.99 20.23 5.95
CA PRO A 66 3.47 21.50 6.47
C PRO A 66 2.68 22.31 5.44
N LEU A 67 3.12 22.29 4.17
CA LEU A 67 2.44 23.00 3.07
C LEU A 67 1.11 22.36 2.68
N ALA A 68 1.02 21.03 2.70
CA ALA A 68 -0.24 20.30 2.45
C ALA A 68 -1.23 20.44 3.62
N PHE A 69 -0.72 20.62 4.84
CA PHE A 69 -1.49 20.75 6.07
C PHE A 69 -1.89 22.20 6.41
N SER A 70 -1.29 23.21 5.75
CA SER A 70 -1.59 24.63 6.03
C SER A 70 -3.08 24.92 5.86
N LYS A 71 -3.73 25.59 6.83
CA LYS A 71 -5.17 25.90 6.75
C LYS A 71 -5.47 27.22 6.05
N ASP A 72 -4.46 28.06 5.87
CA ASP A 72 -4.64 29.46 5.50
C ASP A 72 -4.86 29.66 4.00
N ASP A 73 -4.42 28.71 3.18
CA ASP A 73 -4.45 28.85 1.72
C ASP A 73 -4.64 27.52 0.97
N GLU A 74 -5.75 27.42 0.25
CA GLU A 74 -6.08 26.23 -0.53
C GLU A 74 -5.16 26.04 -1.75
N LEU A 75 -4.58 27.11 -2.33
CA LEU A 75 -3.65 27.01 -3.47
C LEU A 75 -2.30 26.43 -3.06
N ILE A 76 -1.78 26.79 -1.88
CA ILE A 76 -0.54 26.23 -1.33
C ILE A 76 -0.69 24.72 -1.20
N ARG A 77 -1.78 24.28 -0.56
CA ARG A 77 -2.10 22.87 -0.36
C ARG A 77 -2.24 22.14 -1.69
N LEU A 78 -2.90 22.74 -2.68
CA LEU A 78 -3.09 22.14 -3.99
C LEU A 78 -1.76 21.94 -4.73
N HIS A 79 -0.86 22.92 -4.70
CA HIS A 79 0.47 22.78 -5.28
C HIS A 79 1.34 21.78 -4.53
N ALA A 80 1.25 21.73 -3.20
CA ALA A 80 1.94 20.73 -2.40
C ALA A 80 1.43 19.30 -2.71
N CYS A 81 0.11 19.14 -2.84
CA CYS A 81 -0.53 17.88 -3.25
C CYS A 81 -0.11 17.47 -4.67
N LEU A 82 0.03 18.42 -5.60
CA LEU A 82 0.56 18.14 -6.93
C LEU A 82 2.02 17.65 -6.86
N ALA A 83 2.88 18.34 -6.11
CA ALA A 83 4.28 17.97 -5.98
C ALA A 83 4.44 16.55 -5.43
N ILE A 84 3.75 16.23 -4.32
CA ILE A 84 3.87 14.92 -3.67
C ILE A 84 3.30 13.79 -4.52
N THR A 85 2.18 14.02 -5.22
CA THR A 85 1.57 12.98 -6.07
C THR A 85 2.41 12.68 -7.30
N VAL A 86 3.05 13.70 -7.88
CA VAL A 86 3.99 13.51 -9.00
C VAL A 86 5.20 12.70 -8.54
N LEU A 87 5.77 13.01 -7.38
CA LEU A 87 6.87 12.22 -6.80
C LEU A 87 6.43 10.77 -6.54
N ALA A 88 5.22 10.55 -6.03
CA ALA A 88 4.67 9.21 -5.79
C ALA A 88 4.45 8.37 -7.06
N THR A 89 4.39 8.98 -8.25
CA THR A 89 4.29 8.21 -9.50
C THR A 89 5.60 7.53 -9.91
N ASN A 90 6.73 7.97 -9.34
CA ASN A 90 8.01 7.35 -9.59
C ASN A 90 8.22 6.15 -8.64
N LYS A 91 8.20 4.95 -9.23
CA LYS A 91 8.27 3.67 -8.51
C LYS A 91 9.53 3.49 -7.66
N GLU A 92 10.62 4.17 -8.00
CA GLU A 92 11.87 4.04 -7.25
C GLU A 92 11.85 4.77 -5.91
N ILE A 93 11.06 5.85 -5.80
CA ILE A 93 10.96 6.71 -4.61
C ILE A 93 9.59 6.64 -3.94
N GLU A 94 8.69 5.80 -4.45
CA GLU A 94 7.30 5.69 -3.98
C GLU A 94 7.24 5.40 -2.48
N LYS A 95 8.08 4.49 -1.98
CA LYS A 95 8.09 4.09 -0.57
C LYS A 95 8.54 5.21 0.36
N GLU A 96 9.53 6.01 -0.04
CA GLU A 96 10.01 7.16 0.71
C GLU A 96 8.93 8.24 0.80
N VAL A 97 8.20 8.45 -0.29
CA VAL A 97 7.06 9.39 -0.34
C VAL A 97 5.92 8.91 0.54
N GLU A 98 5.61 7.61 0.57
CA GLU A 98 4.63 7.04 1.48
C GLU A 98 5.00 7.23 2.95
N ARG A 99 6.29 7.03 3.29
CA ARG A 99 6.81 7.20 4.64
C ARG A 99 6.69 8.64 5.16
N SER A 100 6.60 9.64 4.29
CA SER A 100 6.41 11.02 4.71
C SER A 100 5.00 11.32 5.24
N GLY A 101 4.02 10.43 5.00
CA GLY A 101 2.63 10.60 5.42
C GLY A 101 1.85 11.69 4.67
N THR A 102 2.50 12.45 3.78
CA THR A 102 1.89 13.59 3.06
C THR A 102 0.80 13.14 2.09
N LEU A 103 0.90 11.93 1.52
CA LEU A 103 -0.09 11.38 0.59
C LEU A 103 -1.48 11.20 1.23
N ALA A 104 -1.55 10.86 2.51
CA ALA A 104 -2.81 10.66 3.22
C ALA A 104 -3.69 11.93 3.29
N LEU A 105 -3.08 13.11 3.10
CA LEU A 105 -3.78 14.39 3.11
C LEU A 105 -4.46 14.72 1.76
N VAL A 106 -4.08 14.04 0.68
CA VAL A 106 -4.44 14.42 -0.69
C VAL A 106 -5.92 14.17 -0.99
N GLU A 107 -6.40 12.94 -0.83
CA GLU A 107 -7.80 12.61 -1.19
C GLU A 107 -8.81 13.38 -0.33
N PRO A 108 -8.70 13.44 1.02
CA PRO A 108 -9.64 14.21 1.85
C PRO A 108 -9.67 15.69 1.47
N PHE A 109 -8.51 16.26 1.13
CA PHE A 109 -8.42 17.65 0.69
C PHE A 109 -9.15 17.84 -0.64
N ILE A 110 -8.81 17.07 -1.68
CA ILE A 110 -9.44 17.21 -3.00
C ILE A 110 -10.96 16.99 -2.94
N ALA A 111 -11.42 16.05 -2.11
CA ALA A 111 -12.85 15.80 -1.90
C ALA A 111 -13.59 17.00 -1.27
N SER A 112 -12.88 17.85 -0.52
CA SER A 112 -13.46 19.04 0.12
C SER A 112 -13.56 20.26 -0.81
N LEU A 113 -12.89 20.24 -1.97
CA LEU A 113 -12.82 21.39 -2.88
C LEU A 113 -13.90 21.36 -3.96
N ASP A 114 -14.29 22.55 -4.43
CA ASP A 114 -15.10 22.70 -5.65
C ASP A 114 -14.24 23.18 -6.84
N PRO A 115 -14.07 22.36 -7.89
CA PRO A 115 -13.30 22.73 -9.07
C PRO A 115 -13.77 24.01 -9.78
N GLU A 116 -15.08 24.32 -9.74
CA GLU A 116 -15.63 25.49 -10.42
C GLU A 116 -15.36 26.80 -9.67
N ARG A 117 -15.32 26.74 -8.33
CA ARG A 117 -14.83 27.85 -7.50
C ARG A 117 -13.37 28.17 -7.84
N PHE A 118 -12.50 27.16 -7.86
CA PHE A 118 -11.10 27.32 -8.25
C PHE A 118 -10.92 27.89 -9.66
N ALA A 119 -11.75 27.44 -10.61
CA ALA A 119 -11.72 27.96 -11.97
C ALA A 119 -12.04 29.47 -12.02
N ARG A 120 -12.96 29.94 -11.16
CA ARG A 120 -13.30 31.37 -11.05
C ARG A 120 -12.17 32.19 -10.41
N GLU A 121 -11.57 31.67 -9.34
CA GLU A 121 -10.46 32.33 -8.64
C GLU A 121 -9.21 32.46 -9.55
N MET A 122 -8.92 31.42 -10.34
CA MET A 122 -7.86 31.41 -11.35
C MET A 122 -8.11 32.41 -12.48
N LEU A 123 -9.37 32.60 -12.90
CA LEU A 123 -9.75 33.59 -13.92
C LEU A 123 -9.75 35.03 -13.41
N GLY A 124 -10.01 35.24 -12.12
CA GLY A 124 -10.00 36.55 -11.46
C GLY A 124 -8.59 37.06 -11.14
N SER A 125 -7.60 36.16 -11.09
CA SER A 125 -6.20 36.50 -10.90
C SER A 125 -5.59 36.84 -12.26
N GLY A 126 -5.11 38.08 -12.44
CA GLY A 126 -4.65 38.61 -13.74
C GLY A 126 -3.57 37.78 -14.47
N ASP A 127 -2.89 36.88 -13.79
CA ASP A 127 -1.79 36.05 -14.32
C ASP A 127 -2.25 34.79 -15.09
N ASN A 128 -3.51 34.34 -14.97
CA ASN A 128 -3.95 33.01 -15.48
C ASN A 128 -5.27 33.02 -16.28
N VAL A 129 -5.60 34.12 -16.97
CA VAL A 129 -6.85 34.29 -17.75
C VAL A 129 -7.10 33.16 -18.76
N GLN A 130 -6.03 32.52 -19.27
CA GLN A 130 -6.13 31.46 -20.27
C GLN A 130 -6.06 30.04 -19.67
N GLY A 131 -5.75 29.87 -18.38
CA GLY A 131 -5.44 28.56 -17.78
C GLY A 131 -4.12 27.96 -18.29
N ARG A 132 -3.88 26.68 -18.03
CA ARG A 132 -2.67 25.95 -18.46
C ARG A 132 -2.59 25.76 -19.98
N THR A 133 -1.36 25.63 -20.48
CA THR A 133 -1.07 25.33 -21.90
C THR A 133 -1.33 23.84 -22.23
N ALA A 134 -1.42 23.49 -23.52
CA ALA A 134 -1.57 22.09 -23.94
C ALA A 134 -0.45 21.19 -23.39
N GLN A 135 0.79 21.68 -23.42
CA GLN A 135 1.97 20.96 -22.93
C GLN A 135 1.90 20.74 -21.42
N ASP A 136 1.44 21.74 -20.65
CA ASP A 136 1.27 21.63 -19.20
C ASP A 136 0.16 20.64 -18.84
N LEU A 137 -0.94 20.60 -19.61
CA LEU A 137 -2.04 19.66 -19.42
C LEU A 137 -1.66 18.23 -19.81
N GLN A 138 -0.87 18.05 -20.87
CA GLN A 138 -0.40 16.74 -21.29
C GLN A 138 0.41 16.03 -20.20
N ARG A 139 1.15 16.78 -19.36
CA ARG A 139 1.88 16.22 -18.22
C ARG A 139 0.99 15.69 -17.09
N LEU A 140 -0.29 16.06 -17.05
CA LEU A 140 -1.25 15.52 -16.08
C LEU A 140 -1.84 14.17 -16.52
N VAL A 141 -1.78 13.85 -17.82
CA VAL A 141 -2.36 12.60 -18.35
C VAL A 141 -1.70 11.35 -17.76
N PRO A 142 -0.35 11.26 -17.65
CA PRO A 142 0.29 10.13 -16.97
C PRO A 142 -0.14 9.93 -15.52
N LEU A 143 -0.53 11.00 -14.82
CA LEU A 143 -1.03 10.90 -13.43
C LEU A 143 -2.41 10.25 -13.37
N LEU A 144 -3.27 10.47 -14.37
CA LEU A 144 -4.56 9.77 -14.50
C LEU A 144 -4.38 8.27 -14.74
N ASP A 145 -3.35 7.90 -15.50
CA ASP A 145 -3.05 6.50 -15.83
C ASP A 145 -2.14 5.82 -14.80
N SER A 146 -1.78 6.53 -13.72
CA SER A 146 -0.98 5.97 -12.63
C SER A 146 -1.79 4.96 -11.81
N SER A 147 -1.10 4.06 -11.11
CA SER A 147 -1.74 3.11 -10.18
C SER A 147 -2.18 3.76 -8.86
N ARG A 148 -1.87 5.04 -8.63
CA ARG A 148 -2.06 5.73 -7.36
C ARG A 148 -3.35 6.53 -7.36
N LEU A 149 -4.19 6.29 -6.36
CA LEU A 149 -5.45 7.00 -6.23
C LEU A 149 -5.23 8.50 -6.02
N GLU A 150 -4.22 8.87 -5.23
CA GLU A 150 -3.92 10.26 -4.88
C GLU A 150 -3.52 11.06 -6.13
N ALA A 151 -2.69 10.47 -7.00
CA ALA A 151 -2.30 11.08 -8.27
C ALA A 151 -3.48 11.19 -9.25
N GLN A 152 -4.31 10.14 -9.36
CA GLN A 152 -5.53 10.20 -10.17
C GLN A 152 -6.49 11.29 -9.69
N CYS A 153 -6.69 11.43 -8.37
CA CYS A 153 -7.53 12.45 -7.74
C CYS A 153 -7.06 13.87 -8.09
N VAL A 154 -5.78 14.17 -7.86
CA VAL A 154 -5.23 15.51 -8.12
C VAL A 154 -5.29 15.83 -9.61
N ALA A 155 -4.92 14.89 -10.48
CA ALA A 155 -4.97 15.10 -11.92
C ALA A 155 -6.40 15.31 -12.43
N ALA A 156 -7.37 14.52 -11.97
CA ALA A 156 -8.79 14.70 -12.30
C ALA A 156 -9.33 16.05 -11.82
N PHE A 157 -8.91 16.52 -10.64
CA PHE A 157 -9.27 17.84 -10.12
C PHE A 157 -8.72 18.96 -11.01
N TYR A 158 -7.42 18.95 -11.32
CA TYR A 158 -6.82 19.96 -12.20
C TYR A 158 -7.47 19.98 -13.59
N LEU A 159 -7.71 18.81 -14.18
CA LEU A 159 -8.40 18.73 -15.48
C LEU A 159 -9.85 19.20 -15.39
N CYS A 160 -10.52 19.02 -14.25
CA CYS A 160 -11.87 19.54 -14.04
C CYS A 160 -11.87 21.07 -13.97
N THR A 161 -10.94 21.68 -13.22
CA THR A 161 -10.78 23.13 -13.16
C THR A 161 -10.46 23.70 -14.55
N GLU A 162 -9.54 23.08 -15.28
CA GLU A 162 -9.14 23.52 -16.62
C GLU A 162 -10.26 23.30 -17.64
N ALA A 163 -11.02 22.22 -17.55
CA ALA A 163 -12.18 22.00 -18.42
C ALA A 163 -13.25 23.08 -18.23
N ALA A 164 -13.49 23.55 -17.00
CA ALA A 164 -14.39 24.67 -16.75
C ALA A 164 -13.89 25.97 -17.40
N ILE A 165 -12.58 26.23 -17.38
CA ILE A 165 -11.96 27.39 -18.04
C ILE A 165 -12.08 27.27 -19.57
N LYS A 166 -11.65 26.14 -20.16
CA LYS A 166 -11.64 25.94 -21.61
C LYS A 166 -13.04 25.81 -22.21
N ALA A 167 -14.02 25.32 -21.45
CA ALA A 167 -15.42 25.29 -21.86
C ALA A 167 -15.96 26.72 -22.09
N ARG A 168 -15.66 27.66 -21.19
CA ARG A 168 -16.01 29.09 -21.36
C ARG A 168 -15.32 29.71 -22.58
N GLN A 169 -14.09 29.28 -22.86
CA GLN A 169 -13.32 29.74 -24.02
C GLN A 169 -13.69 29.03 -25.34
N LYS A 170 -14.59 28.02 -25.31
CA LYS A 170 -14.91 27.14 -26.44
C LYS A 170 -13.70 26.41 -27.05
N LYS A 171 -12.69 26.09 -26.22
CA LYS A 171 -11.44 25.38 -26.61
C LYS A 171 -11.36 23.99 -25.98
N THR A 172 -12.46 23.21 -26.02
CA THR A 172 -12.54 21.89 -25.38
C THR A 172 -11.88 20.77 -26.19
N GLN A 173 -11.57 21.00 -27.46
CA GLN A 173 -10.92 20.01 -28.34
C GLN A 173 -9.52 19.58 -27.84
N ILE A 174 -8.84 20.46 -27.09
CA ILE A 174 -7.53 20.22 -26.48
C ILE A 174 -7.48 18.94 -25.63
N PHE A 175 -8.59 18.56 -24.96
CA PHE A 175 -8.64 17.37 -24.11
C PHE A 175 -8.61 16.07 -24.92
N GLY A 176 -9.15 16.10 -26.14
CA GLY A 176 -9.03 15.00 -27.11
C GLY A 176 -7.61 14.91 -27.67
N GLU A 177 -7.01 16.05 -28.03
CA GLU A 177 -5.65 16.12 -28.60
C GLU A 177 -4.57 15.62 -27.65
N ILE A 178 -4.65 15.97 -26.36
CA ILE A 178 -3.70 15.49 -25.34
C ILE A 178 -3.95 14.03 -24.90
N GLY A 179 -5.05 13.41 -25.36
CA GLY A 179 -5.42 12.04 -25.00
C GLY A 179 -6.10 11.87 -23.64
N ALA A 180 -6.45 12.95 -22.93
CA ALA A 180 -7.04 12.88 -21.59
C ALA A 180 -8.44 12.22 -21.60
N THR A 181 -9.20 12.37 -22.67
CA THR A 181 -10.58 11.84 -22.77
C THR A 181 -10.65 10.33 -22.52
N GLN A 182 -9.70 9.55 -23.05
CA GLN A 182 -9.71 8.09 -22.87
C GLN A 182 -9.35 7.69 -21.45
N SER A 183 -8.32 8.31 -20.85
CA SER A 183 -7.94 8.07 -19.46
C SER A 183 -9.06 8.46 -18.49
N LEU A 184 -9.81 9.54 -18.77
CA LEU A 184 -11.00 9.92 -17.99
C LEU A 184 -12.13 8.90 -18.12
N LYS A 185 -12.43 8.42 -19.33
CA LYS A 185 -13.42 7.36 -19.55
C LYS A 185 -13.03 6.09 -18.77
N ARG A 186 -11.76 5.69 -18.82
CA ARG A 186 -11.21 4.57 -18.04
C ARG A 186 -11.40 4.74 -16.53
N ILE A 187 -11.11 5.91 -15.98
CA ILE A 187 -11.34 6.20 -14.55
C ILE A 187 -12.82 6.04 -14.19
N VAL A 188 -13.74 6.56 -15.02
CA VAL A 188 -15.19 6.42 -14.75
C VAL A 188 -15.63 4.96 -14.79
N CYS A 189 -15.07 4.17 -15.71
CA CYS A 189 -15.35 2.74 -15.86
C CYS A 189 -14.88 1.92 -14.66
N TYR A 190 -13.63 2.11 -14.24
CA TYR A 190 -12.91 1.13 -13.40
C TYR A 190 -12.51 1.64 -12.01
N SER A 191 -12.53 2.95 -11.75
CA SER A 191 -12.10 3.48 -10.45
C SER A 191 -13.05 3.10 -9.32
N THR A 192 -12.49 2.85 -8.14
CA THR A 192 -13.23 2.59 -6.90
C THR A 192 -13.56 3.87 -6.13
N SER A 193 -12.81 4.96 -6.35
CA SER A 193 -13.03 6.22 -5.64
C SER A 193 -14.20 7.00 -6.22
N SER A 194 -15.12 7.37 -5.32
CA SER A 194 -16.26 8.23 -5.63
C SER A 194 -15.81 9.62 -6.06
N THR A 195 -14.77 10.16 -5.43
CA THR A 195 -14.22 11.50 -5.69
C THR A 195 -13.64 11.58 -7.11
N THR A 196 -12.70 10.70 -7.45
CA THR A 196 -12.07 10.69 -8.78
C THR A 196 -13.09 10.43 -9.88
N SER A 197 -14.00 9.47 -9.66
CA SER A 197 -15.06 9.14 -10.62
C SER A 197 -16.01 10.33 -10.83
N SER A 198 -16.39 11.05 -9.76
CA SER A 198 -17.25 12.23 -9.84
C SER A 198 -16.59 13.35 -10.64
N LEU A 199 -15.30 13.64 -10.35
CA LEU A 199 -14.51 14.64 -11.07
C LEU A 199 -14.38 14.29 -12.55
N ALA A 200 -14.02 13.04 -12.87
CA ALA A 200 -13.89 12.58 -14.25
C ALA A 200 -15.21 12.67 -15.03
N LYS A 201 -16.34 12.30 -14.42
CA LYS A 201 -17.68 12.48 -15.01
C LYS A 201 -17.97 13.96 -15.28
N LYS A 202 -17.61 14.86 -14.35
CA LYS A 202 -17.79 16.30 -14.51
C LYS A 202 -16.96 16.83 -15.68
N VAL A 203 -15.72 16.39 -15.82
CA VAL A 203 -14.85 16.74 -16.97
C VAL A 203 -15.47 16.30 -18.28
N LEU A 204 -15.85 15.02 -18.40
CA LEU A 204 -16.45 14.46 -19.62
C LEU A 204 -17.73 15.21 -20.05
N ARG A 205 -18.59 15.60 -19.09
CA ARG A 205 -19.77 16.42 -19.37
C ARG A 205 -19.42 17.81 -19.88
N MET A 206 -18.41 18.47 -19.29
CA MET A 206 -18.00 19.82 -19.70
C MET A 206 -17.36 19.85 -21.08
N ILE A 207 -16.67 18.78 -21.50
CA ILE A 207 -16.07 18.69 -22.84
C ILE A 207 -17.07 18.23 -23.91
N GLY A 208 -18.28 17.81 -23.52
CA GLY A 208 -19.32 17.34 -24.45
C GLY A 208 -19.21 15.87 -24.84
N GLU A 209 -18.50 15.06 -24.05
CA GLU A 209 -18.32 13.63 -24.29
C GLU A 209 -19.38 12.80 -23.56
N GLU A 210 -19.75 11.65 -24.15
CA GLU A 210 -20.62 10.69 -23.48
C GLU A 210 -19.93 10.10 -22.24
N VAL A 211 -20.65 10.12 -21.12
CA VAL A 211 -20.17 9.60 -19.84
C VAL A 211 -20.43 8.09 -19.79
N PRO A 212 -19.39 7.24 -19.70
CA PRO A 212 -19.58 5.80 -19.62
C PRO A 212 -20.20 5.40 -18.28
N ARG A 213 -20.80 4.21 -18.24
CA ARG A 213 -21.31 3.62 -17.00
C ARG A 213 -20.16 2.94 -16.25
N ARG A 214 -20.31 2.85 -14.93
CA ARG A 214 -19.36 2.11 -14.10
C ARG A 214 -19.48 0.63 -14.41
N ILE A 215 -18.34 -0.03 -14.58
CA ILE A 215 -18.26 -1.46 -14.84
C ILE A 215 -18.09 -2.19 -13.49
N LEU A 216 -18.78 -3.31 -13.30
CA LEU A 216 -18.63 -4.13 -12.10
C LEU A 216 -17.25 -4.81 -12.12
N PRO A 217 -16.37 -4.60 -11.11
CA PRO A 217 -14.98 -5.04 -11.23
C PRO A 217 -14.79 -6.57 -11.13
N THR A 218 -15.73 -7.32 -10.55
CA THR A 218 -15.65 -8.78 -10.41
C THR A 218 -16.06 -9.49 -11.70
N VAL A 219 -15.27 -9.30 -12.76
CA VAL A 219 -15.52 -9.86 -14.10
C VAL A 219 -15.75 -11.38 -14.10
N PRO A 220 -15.00 -12.21 -13.35
CA PRO A 220 -15.26 -13.65 -13.30
C PRO A 220 -16.69 -14.04 -12.88
N ASN A 221 -17.40 -13.16 -12.18
CA ASN A 221 -18.75 -13.43 -11.68
C ASN A 221 -19.86 -12.83 -12.57
N TRP A 222 -19.51 -12.20 -13.68
CA TRP A 222 -20.49 -11.58 -14.58
C TRP A 222 -21.41 -12.61 -15.22
N LYS A 223 -22.66 -12.22 -15.42
CA LYS A 223 -23.61 -12.93 -16.27
C LYS A 223 -23.64 -12.27 -17.64
N SER A 224 -24.39 -12.87 -18.56
CA SER A 224 -24.48 -12.38 -19.93
C SER A 224 -24.98 -10.93 -19.99
N CYS A 225 -25.81 -10.48 -19.04
CA CYS A 225 -26.30 -9.08 -18.98
C CYS A 225 -25.16 -8.06 -18.77
N GLU A 226 -24.24 -8.33 -17.86
CA GLU A 226 -23.08 -7.46 -17.63
C GLU A 226 -22.15 -7.45 -18.84
N VAL A 227 -21.96 -8.60 -19.50
CA VAL A 227 -21.20 -8.71 -20.75
C VAL A 227 -21.84 -7.86 -21.85
N GLN A 228 -23.18 -7.89 -22.00
CA GLN A 228 -23.90 -7.04 -22.95
C GLN A 228 -23.68 -5.55 -22.68
N THR A 229 -23.80 -5.15 -21.41
CA THR A 229 -23.60 -3.75 -21.02
C THR A 229 -22.18 -3.28 -21.33
N TRP A 230 -21.18 -4.12 -21.07
CA TRP A 230 -19.79 -3.84 -21.41
C TRP A 230 -19.57 -3.71 -22.92
N LEU A 231 -20.09 -4.65 -23.73
CA LEU A 231 -20.00 -4.62 -25.19
C LEU A 231 -20.59 -3.33 -25.77
N GLN A 232 -21.73 -2.90 -25.24
CA GLN A 232 -22.36 -1.65 -25.68
C GLN A 232 -21.48 -0.44 -25.40
N GLN A 233 -20.88 -0.40 -24.21
CA GLN A 233 -20.04 0.69 -23.75
C GLN A 233 -18.72 0.80 -24.55
N ILE A 234 -18.13 -0.32 -24.96
CA ILE A 234 -16.92 -0.32 -25.81
C ILE A 234 -17.23 -0.15 -27.31
N GLY A 235 -18.51 0.03 -27.68
CA GLY A 235 -18.93 0.27 -29.06
C GLY A 235 -19.04 -0.99 -29.93
N PHE A 236 -19.19 -2.17 -29.34
CA PHE A 236 -19.34 -3.46 -30.02
C PHE A 236 -20.81 -3.91 -30.15
N ASN A 237 -21.75 -2.95 -30.23
CA ASN A 237 -23.19 -3.14 -30.34
C ASN A 237 -23.62 -4.20 -31.37
N LYS A 238 -22.93 -4.27 -32.52
CA LYS A 238 -23.22 -5.23 -33.60
C LYS A 238 -23.15 -6.69 -33.16
N TYR A 239 -22.29 -6.99 -32.18
CA TYR A 239 -22.02 -8.35 -31.72
C TYR A 239 -22.78 -8.73 -30.44
N CYS A 240 -23.49 -7.78 -29.82
CA CYS A 240 -24.27 -7.98 -28.61
C CYS A 240 -25.17 -9.23 -28.70
N GLN A 241 -26.02 -9.32 -29.74
CA GLN A 241 -26.91 -10.47 -29.90
C GLN A 241 -26.16 -11.79 -30.01
N ARG A 242 -25.04 -11.84 -30.73
CA ARG A 242 -24.22 -13.06 -30.88
C ARG A 242 -23.65 -13.54 -29.55
N PHE A 243 -23.18 -12.63 -28.69
CA PHE A 243 -22.70 -12.97 -27.36
C PHE A 243 -23.84 -13.48 -26.46
N LEU A 244 -25.05 -12.91 -26.61
CA LEU A 244 -26.22 -13.33 -25.84
C LEU A 244 -26.71 -14.72 -26.27
N ASP A 245 -26.78 -14.98 -27.58
CA ASP A 245 -27.21 -16.26 -28.14
C ASP A 245 -26.29 -17.40 -27.71
N HIS A 246 -24.97 -17.14 -27.62
CA HIS A 246 -23.97 -18.09 -27.12
C HIS A 246 -23.83 -18.08 -25.60
N GLN A 247 -24.66 -17.31 -24.89
CA GLN A 247 -24.66 -17.19 -23.43
C GLN A 247 -23.28 -16.88 -22.84
N VAL A 248 -22.49 -16.04 -23.54
CA VAL A 248 -21.16 -15.66 -23.07
C VAL A 248 -21.30 -14.90 -21.75
N ASP A 249 -20.72 -15.47 -20.70
CA ASP A 249 -20.65 -14.88 -19.36
C ASP A 249 -19.22 -14.38 -19.06
N GLY A 250 -18.98 -13.93 -17.83
CA GLY A 250 -17.69 -13.37 -17.42
C GLY A 250 -16.51 -14.33 -17.53
N ASP A 251 -16.72 -15.59 -17.18
CA ASP A 251 -15.70 -16.64 -17.24
C ASP A 251 -15.33 -16.93 -18.70
N ILE A 252 -16.32 -17.16 -19.57
CA ILE A 252 -16.09 -17.38 -21.00
C ILE A 252 -15.43 -16.15 -21.63
N LEU A 253 -15.92 -14.94 -21.33
CA LEU A 253 -15.38 -13.69 -21.88
C LEU A 253 -13.87 -13.54 -21.60
N LEU A 254 -13.43 -13.89 -20.40
CA LEU A 254 -12.02 -13.79 -20.00
C LEU A 254 -11.15 -14.85 -20.71
N ARG A 255 -11.73 -15.93 -21.22
CA ARG A 255 -11.03 -17.04 -21.89
C ARG A 255 -11.17 -17.04 -23.41
N LEU A 256 -11.94 -16.11 -23.99
CA LEU A 256 -12.13 -16.04 -25.43
C LEU A 256 -10.83 -15.98 -26.23
N THR A 257 -10.77 -16.83 -27.25
CA THR A 257 -9.67 -16.95 -28.20
C THR A 257 -10.00 -16.26 -29.53
N GLU A 258 -8.97 -16.01 -30.35
CA GLU A 258 -9.20 -15.39 -31.66
C GLU A 258 -10.05 -16.28 -32.58
N GLN A 259 -9.94 -17.61 -32.43
CA GLN A 259 -10.69 -18.57 -33.25
C GLN A 259 -12.18 -18.56 -32.92
N GLU A 260 -12.56 -18.52 -31.64
CA GLU A 260 -13.95 -18.47 -31.19
C GLU A 260 -14.61 -17.14 -31.60
N LEU A 261 -13.86 -16.02 -31.49
CA LEU A 261 -14.35 -14.73 -31.98
C LEU A 261 -14.66 -14.77 -33.49
N GLN A 262 -13.83 -15.44 -34.27
CA GLN A 262 -14.00 -15.54 -35.71
C GLN A 262 -15.14 -16.50 -36.09
N LYS A 263 -15.10 -17.74 -35.60
CA LYS A 263 -16.00 -18.82 -36.05
C LYS A 263 -17.39 -18.72 -35.43
N ASP A 264 -17.47 -18.47 -34.13
CA ASP A 264 -18.72 -18.60 -33.38
C ASP A 264 -19.40 -17.23 -33.23
N LEU A 265 -18.60 -16.17 -33.00
CA LEU A 265 -19.12 -14.81 -32.77
C LEU A 265 -19.14 -13.93 -34.03
N GLY A 266 -18.66 -14.46 -35.17
CA GLY A 266 -18.77 -13.82 -36.49
C GLY A 266 -17.93 -12.55 -36.66
N MET A 267 -16.81 -12.44 -35.94
CA MET A 267 -15.85 -11.33 -36.11
C MET A 267 -14.82 -11.66 -37.20
N ASP A 268 -15.22 -11.64 -38.48
CA ASP A 268 -14.35 -12.02 -39.61
C ASP A 268 -13.12 -11.12 -39.79
N SER A 269 -13.28 -9.82 -39.53
CA SER A 269 -12.20 -8.84 -39.67
C SER A 269 -11.18 -8.97 -38.54
N SER A 270 -9.93 -9.25 -38.90
CA SER A 270 -8.80 -9.32 -37.96
C SER A 270 -8.56 -7.99 -37.24
N ILE A 271 -8.83 -6.85 -37.89
CA ILE A 271 -8.72 -5.52 -37.28
C ILE A 271 -9.79 -5.35 -36.19
N THR A 272 -11.02 -5.80 -36.45
CA THR A 272 -12.10 -5.77 -35.46
C THR A 272 -11.76 -6.65 -34.25
N ARG A 273 -11.23 -7.86 -34.48
CA ARG A 273 -10.76 -8.74 -33.40
C ARG A 273 -9.62 -8.11 -32.59
N LYS A 274 -8.64 -7.48 -33.24
CA LYS A 274 -7.57 -6.75 -32.55
C LYS A 274 -8.11 -5.59 -31.70
N ARG A 275 -9.10 -4.85 -32.21
CA ARG A 275 -9.79 -3.81 -31.42
C ARG A 275 -10.49 -4.42 -30.20
N PHE A 276 -11.21 -5.52 -30.39
CA PHE A 276 -11.87 -6.22 -29.29
C PHE A 276 -10.88 -6.68 -28.22
N PHE A 277 -9.79 -7.35 -28.62
CA PHE A 277 -8.76 -7.81 -27.68
C PHE A 277 -8.06 -6.67 -26.94
N ARG A 278 -7.94 -5.49 -27.55
CA ARG A 278 -7.44 -4.30 -26.84
C ARG A 278 -8.37 -3.90 -25.70
N GLU A 279 -9.68 -3.83 -25.95
CA GLU A 279 -10.67 -3.52 -24.91
C GLU A 279 -10.75 -4.65 -23.86
N LEU A 280 -10.65 -5.91 -24.27
CA LEU A 280 -10.60 -7.06 -23.35
C LEU A 280 -9.34 -7.05 -22.49
N THR A 281 -8.19 -6.67 -23.05
CA THR A 281 -6.94 -6.52 -22.30
C THR A 281 -7.08 -5.46 -21.21
N GLU A 282 -7.74 -4.34 -21.54
CA GLU A 282 -8.05 -3.29 -20.57
C GLU A 282 -8.97 -3.82 -19.46
N LEU A 283 -10.06 -4.51 -19.82
CA LEU A 283 -10.96 -5.13 -18.85
C LEU A 283 -10.22 -6.12 -17.92
N LYS A 284 -9.39 -7.00 -18.48
CA LYS A 284 -8.58 -7.97 -17.72
C LYS A 284 -7.58 -7.28 -16.78
N THR A 285 -7.01 -6.15 -17.19
CA THR A 285 -6.06 -5.41 -16.38
C THR A 285 -6.73 -4.79 -15.15
N PHE A 286 -7.95 -4.26 -15.28
CA PHE A 286 -8.65 -3.60 -14.17
C PHE A 286 -9.62 -4.51 -13.40
N ALA A 287 -9.76 -5.77 -13.81
CA ALA A 287 -10.61 -6.73 -13.13
C ALA A 287 -10.14 -7.03 -11.69
N ASN A 288 -11.12 -7.27 -10.83
CA ASN A 288 -10.93 -7.77 -9.47
C ASN A 288 -11.04 -9.29 -9.49
N TYR A 289 -9.91 -9.93 -9.16
CA TYR A 289 -9.77 -11.38 -9.11
C TYR A 289 -9.84 -11.98 -7.69
N SER A 290 -10.17 -11.19 -6.66
CA SER A 290 -10.20 -11.64 -5.25
C SER A 290 -11.05 -12.89 -4.98
N THR A 291 -12.05 -13.19 -5.82
CA THR A 291 -12.87 -14.40 -5.68
C THR A 291 -12.16 -15.69 -6.10
N CYS A 292 -11.10 -15.60 -6.91
CA CYS A 292 -10.35 -16.73 -7.45
C CYS A 292 -8.84 -16.67 -7.19
N ASP A 293 -8.29 -15.50 -6.88
CA ASP A 293 -6.87 -15.29 -6.59
C ASP A 293 -6.58 -15.34 -5.09
N ARG A 294 -6.23 -16.53 -4.59
CA ARG A 294 -5.87 -16.73 -3.17
C ARG A 294 -4.45 -16.29 -2.83
N SER A 295 -3.58 -16.13 -3.83
CA SER A 295 -2.14 -15.91 -3.66
C SER A 295 -1.69 -14.47 -3.95
N ASN A 296 -2.65 -13.62 -4.30
CA ASN A 296 -2.44 -12.28 -4.82
C ASN A 296 -1.50 -12.24 -6.04
N LEU A 297 -1.69 -13.19 -6.95
CA LEU A 297 -0.98 -13.30 -8.22
C LEU A 297 -1.20 -12.05 -9.10
N ALA A 298 -2.40 -11.47 -9.08
CA ALA A 298 -2.77 -10.31 -9.88
C ALA A 298 -1.92 -9.08 -9.56
N ASP A 299 -1.73 -8.79 -8.27
CA ASP A 299 -0.90 -7.66 -7.82
C ASP A 299 0.58 -7.96 -8.03
N TRP A 300 1.02 -9.21 -7.83
CA TRP A 300 2.40 -9.61 -8.11
C TRP A 300 2.76 -9.43 -9.59
N LEU A 301 1.89 -9.87 -10.51
CA LEU A 301 2.07 -9.64 -11.94
C LEU A 301 2.12 -8.14 -12.27
N GLY A 302 1.21 -7.36 -11.68
CA GLY A 302 1.18 -5.90 -11.82
C GLY A 302 2.44 -5.20 -11.30
N GLY A 303 3.09 -5.76 -10.29
CA GLY A 303 4.36 -5.28 -9.75
C GLY A 303 5.54 -5.46 -10.71
N ILE A 304 5.51 -6.47 -11.58
CA ILE A 304 6.52 -6.67 -12.64
C ILE A 304 6.25 -5.68 -13.78
N ASP A 305 5.00 -5.68 -14.25
CA ASP A 305 4.52 -4.78 -15.28
C ASP A 305 3.00 -4.64 -15.13
N PRO A 306 2.44 -3.42 -15.05
CA PRO A 306 1.00 -3.23 -14.89
C PRO A 306 0.17 -3.98 -15.94
N LYS A 307 0.69 -4.16 -17.16
CA LYS A 307 0.01 -4.89 -18.23
C LYS A 307 -0.06 -6.40 -17.99
N PHE A 308 0.81 -6.98 -17.17
CA PHE A 308 0.84 -8.42 -16.94
C PHE A 308 -0.33 -8.91 -16.11
N ARG A 309 -1.02 -8.01 -15.39
CA ARG A 309 -2.28 -8.32 -14.71
C ARG A 309 -3.33 -8.93 -15.64
N GLN A 310 -3.26 -8.66 -16.95
CA GLN A 310 -4.15 -9.28 -17.93
C GLN A 310 -4.06 -10.82 -17.98
N TYR A 311 -2.94 -11.41 -17.55
CA TYR A 311 -2.70 -12.86 -17.58
C TYR A 311 -3.23 -13.60 -16.35
N THR A 312 -3.68 -12.86 -15.33
CA THR A 312 -4.08 -13.42 -14.04
C THR A 312 -5.09 -14.55 -14.19
N TYR A 313 -6.18 -14.31 -14.92
CA TYR A 313 -7.27 -15.29 -15.00
C TYR A 313 -6.83 -16.60 -15.66
N ASN A 314 -6.09 -16.52 -16.77
CA ASN A 314 -5.61 -17.70 -17.49
C ASN A 314 -4.66 -18.56 -16.63
N LEU A 315 -3.80 -17.92 -15.83
CA LEU A 315 -2.92 -18.63 -14.89
C LEU A 315 -3.73 -19.34 -13.80
N LEU A 316 -4.69 -18.63 -13.19
CA LEU A 316 -5.53 -19.19 -12.13
C LEU A 316 -6.40 -20.34 -12.64
N THR A 317 -6.92 -20.26 -13.87
CA THR A 317 -7.70 -21.35 -14.47
C THR A 317 -6.87 -22.60 -14.76
N CYS A 318 -5.56 -22.46 -14.93
CA CYS A 318 -4.63 -23.59 -15.00
C CYS A 318 -4.22 -24.13 -13.61
N GLY A 319 -4.74 -23.56 -12.52
CA GLY A 319 -4.33 -23.91 -11.16
C GLY A 319 -2.96 -23.37 -10.75
N ILE A 320 -2.41 -22.40 -11.52
CA ILE A 320 -1.12 -21.80 -11.23
C ILE A 320 -1.34 -20.62 -10.29
N ASP A 321 -0.84 -20.76 -9.06
CA ASP A 321 -0.76 -19.68 -8.09
C ASP A 321 0.65 -19.06 -8.06
N ARG A 322 0.82 -17.97 -7.29
CA ARG A 322 2.12 -17.29 -7.13
C ARG A 322 3.21 -18.23 -6.62
N ASN A 323 2.86 -19.19 -5.76
CA ASN A 323 3.83 -20.09 -5.13
C ASN A 323 4.31 -21.19 -6.07
N PHE A 324 3.49 -21.59 -7.04
CA PHE A 324 3.81 -22.65 -8.01
C PHE A 324 4.49 -22.11 -9.28
N LEU A 325 4.35 -20.82 -9.56
CA LEU A 325 4.80 -20.19 -10.81
C LEU A 325 6.29 -20.43 -11.13
N HIS A 326 7.15 -20.59 -10.12
CA HIS A 326 8.58 -20.88 -10.31
C HIS A 326 8.88 -22.23 -10.99
N ARG A 327 7.93 -23.18 -10.94
CA ARG A 327 8.05 -24.53 -11.54
C ARG A 327 7.47 -24.61 -12.95
N VAL A 328 6.78 -23.55 -13.38
CA VAL A 328 6.11 -23.52 -14.68
C VAL A 328 7.13 -23.34 -15.79
N THR A 329 6.92 -24.03 -16.90
CA THR A 329 7.77 -23.94 -18.10
C THR A 329 7.28 -22.84 -19.05
N GLU A 330 8.16 -22.38 -19.93
CA GLU A 330 7.76 -21.42 -20.96
C GLU A 330 6.67 -22.00 -21.89
N GLN A 331 6.76 -23.30 -22.20
CA GLN A 331 5.79 -23.99 -23.04
C GLN A 331 4.39 -23.99 -22.41
N GLN A 332 4.28 -24.30 -21.12
CA GLN A 332 3.00 -24.24 -20.38
C GLN A 332 2.43 -22.82 -20.35
N LEU A 333 3.27 -21.79 -20.16
CA LEU A 333 2.80 -20.40 -20.22
C LEU A 333 2.26 -20.02 -21.62
N GLN A 334 2.82 -20.60 -22.68
CA GLN A 334 2.39 -20.34 -24.05
C GLN A 334 1.12 -21.11 -24.43
N GLU A 335 1.11 -22.42 -24.18
CA GLU A 335 0.07 -23.35 -24.63
C GLU A 335 -1.14 -23.32 -23.71
N ASP A 336 -0.94 -23.43 -22.39
CA ASP A 336 -2.02 -23.54 -21.41
C ASP A 336 -2.50 -22.16 -20.95
N CYS A 337 -1.59 -21.22 -20.68
CA CYS A 337 -1.93 -19.89 -20.16
C CYS A 337 -2.14 -18.84 -21.26
N HIS A 338 -1.89 -19.19 -22.52
CA HIS A 338 -2.04 -18.32 -23.69
C HIS A 338 -1.26 -16.99 -23.62
N ILE A 339 -0.07 -17.01 -23.01
CA ILE A 339 0.83 -15.85 -23.01
C ILE A 339 1.70 -15.91 -24.26
N HIS A 340 1.19 -15.44 -25.40
CA HIS A 340 1.86 -15.59 -26.70
C HIS A 340 3.17 -14.78 -26.83
N THR A 341 3.30 -13.66 -26.12
CA THR A 341 4.51 -12.83 -26.18
C THR A 341 5.65 -13.49 -25.40
N GLY A 342 6.66 -14.01 -26.11
CA GLY A 342 7.80 -14.69 -25.50
C GLY A 342 8.54 -13.86 -24.46
N PHE A 343 8.74 -12.57 -24.73
CA PHE A 343 9.38 -11.67 -23.77
C PHE A 343 8.59 -11.50 -22.47
N HIS A 344 7.25 -11.54 -22.52
CA HIS A 344 6.43 -11.51 -21.30
C HIS A 344 6.64 -12.77 -20.48
N ARG A 345 6.65 -13.95 -21.13
CA ARG A 345 6.93 -15.23 -20.46
C ARG A 345 8.30 -15.22 -19.78
N VAL A 346 9.34 -14.76 -20.48
CA VAL A 346 10.69 -14.65 -19.92
C VAL A 346 10.69 -13.74 -18.68
N ARG A 347 10.11 -12.54 -18.75
CA ARG A 347 10.05 -11.62 -17.59
C ARG A 347 9.30 -12.22 -16.41
N ILE A 348 8.17 -12.87 -16.65
CA ILE A 348 7.36 -13.52 -15.61
C ILE A 348 8.15 -14.65 -14.94
N LEU A 349 8.77 -15.53 -15.73
CA LEU A 349 9.56 -16.66 -15.20
C LEU A 349 10.82 -16.19 -14.47
N THR A 350 11.52 -15.19 -14.99
CA THR A 350 12.68 -14.60 -14.33
C THR A 350 12.29 -14.02 -12.97
N ALA A 351 11.22 -13.20 -12.93
CA ALA A 351 10.73 -12.65 -11.67
C ALA A 351 10.29 -13.74 -10.67
N ALA A 352 9.62 -14.79 -11.14
CA ALA A 352 9.20 -15.92 -10.29
C ALA A 352 10.39 -16.69 -9.71
N ARG A 353 11.49 -16.81 -10.47
CA ARG A 353 12.73 -17.43 -10.00
C ARG A 353 13.49 -16.50 -9.05
N GLU A 354 13.56 -15.22 -9.33
CA GLU A 354 14.21 -14.22 -8.45
C GLU A 354 13.53 -14.13 -7.09
N THR A 355 12.20 -14.28 -7.01
CA THR A 355 11.48 -14.34 -5.73
C THR A 355 11.90 -15.51 -4.84
N LEU A 356 12.53 -16.56 -5.39
CA LEU A 356 13.16 -17.64 -4.60
C LEU A 356 14.61 -17.32 -4.19
N HIS A 357 15.33 -16.51 -4.99
CA HIS A 357 16.76 -16.26 -4.83
C HIS A 357 17.08 -14.96 -4.09
N SER A 358 16.09 -14.12 -3.80
CA SER A 358 16.27 -12.97 -2.92
C SER A 358 16.75 -13.47 -1.55
N PRO A 359 17.85 -12.93 -0.99
CA PRO A 359 18.33 -13.32 0.33
C PRO A 359 17.31 -12.87 1.37
N ILE A 360 16.36 -13.76 1.66
CA ILE A 360 15.71 -13.89 2.96
C ILE A 360 15.27 -12.52 3.54
N THR A 361 14.32 -11.85 2.88
CA THR A 361 13.12 -11.48 3.64
C THR A 361 12.25 -12.73 3.64
N LEU A 362 12.64 -13.71 4.45
CA LEU A 362 11.71 -14.74 4.89
C LEU A 362 10.59 -13.95 5.59
N GLN A 363 9.50 -13.66 4.87
CA GLN A 363 8.21 -14.01 5.45
C GLN A 363 8.34 -15.50 5.76
N THR A 364 8.69 -15.75 7.00
CA THR A 364 8.86 -17.07 7.58
C THR A 364 7.54 -17.81 7.42
N THR A 365 7.41 -18.50 6.30
CA THR A 365 6.86 -19.85 6.30
C THR A 365 7.94 -20.80 6.82
N CYS A 366 8.58 -20.45 7.94
CA CYS A 366 9.05 -21.51 8.81
C CYS A 366 7.77 -22.07 9.41
N ASN A 367 7.55 -23.37 9.29
CA ASN A 367 6.45 -24.08 9.95
C ASN A 367 6.59 -24.08 11.50
N GLY A 368 7.26 -23.08 12.09
CA GLY A 368 7.43 -22.88 13.52
C GLY A 368 6.81 -21.54 13.94
N THR A 369 6.15 -21.54 15.08
CA THR A 369 5.57 -20.35 15.71
C THR A 369 6.68 -19.36 16.11
N ASP A 370 6.50 -18.07 15.91
CA ASP A 370 7.47 -17.06 16.34
C ASP A 370 7.31 -16.71 17.83
N VAL A 371 6.06 -16.65 18.29
CA VAL A 371 5.70 -16.25 19.66
C VAL A 371 4.67 -17.21 20.24
N PHE A 372 4.97 -17.79 21.39
CA PHE A 372 3.99 -18.49 22.24
C PHE A 372 3.53 -17.56 23.35
N ILE A 373 2.21 -17.35 23.51
CA ILE A 373 1.64 -16.54 24.58
C ILE A 373 1.06 -17.46 25.66
N SER A 374 1.71 -17.49 26.83
CA SER A 374 1.20 -18.13 28.04
C SER A 374 0.42 -17.10 28.87
N TYR A 375 -0.78 -17.48 29.33
CA TYR A 375 -1.65 -16.60 30.10
C TYR A 375 -2.58 -17.39 31.02
N ARG A 376 -2.99 -16.77 32.13
CA ARG A 376 -4.04 -17.32 32.99
C ARG A 376 -5.41 -17.14 32.32
N ARG A 377 -6.12 -18.23 32.00
CA ARG A 377 -7.42 -18.17 31.31
C ARG A 377 -8.48 -17.32 32.01
N SER A 378 -8.51 -17.35 33.35
CA SER A 378 -9.51 -16.64 34.15
C SER A 378 -9.39 -15.12 34.13
N SER A 379 -8.19 -14.58 33.87
CA SER A 379 -7.87 -13.16 34.09
C SER A 379 -7.10 -12.52 32.94
N GLY A 380 -6.25 -13.27 32.21
CA GLY A 380 -5.37 -12.75 31.17
C GLY A 380 -5.84 -12.98 29.72
N SER A 381 -7.02 -13.57 29.51
CA SER A 381 -7.50 -13.96 28.16
C SER A 381 -7.71 -12.78 27.21
N GLN A 382 -8.18 -11.64 27.73
CA GLN A 382 -8.39 -10.42 26.96
C GLN A 382 -7.06 -9.82 26.48
N LEU A 383 -6.08 -9.66 27.39
CA LEU A 383 -4.76 -9.12 27.06
C LEU A 383 -3.99 -10.05 26.11
N ALA A 384 -4.04 -11.37 26.34
CA ALA A 384 -3.40 -12.33 25.45
C ALA A 384 -3.98 -12.30 24.02
N SER A 385 -5.31 -12.15 23.89
CA SER A 385 -5.97 -11.98 22.59
C SER A 385 -5.57 -10.68 21.90
N LEU A 386 -5.46 -9.59 22.68
CA LEU A 386 -5.03 -8.29 22.16
C LEU A 386 -3.58 -8.33 21.66
N LEU A 387 -2.66 -8.87 22.47
CA LEU A 387 -1.26 -9.07 22.09
C LEU A 387 -1.14 -9.92 20.82
N LYS A 388 -1.94 -10.99 20.70
CA LYS A 388 -1.97 -11.80 19.47
C LYS A 388 -2.33 -10.97 18.24
N VAL A 389 -3.41 -10.19 18.30
CA VAL A 389 -3.85 -9.38 17.16
C VAL A 389 -2.77 -8.37 16.78
N HIS A 390 -2.21 -7.64 17.74
CA HIS A 390 -1.17 -6.66 17.46
C HIS A 390 0.10 -7.29 16.89
N LEU A 391 0.61 -8.36 17.50
CA LEU A 391 1.81 -9.04 17.01
C LEU A 391 1.60 -9.65 15.61
N GLN A 392 0.40 -10.16 15.31
CA GLN A 392 0.06 -10.62 13.96
C GLN A 392 0.01 -9.50 12.93
N LEU A 393 -0.52 -8.32 13.29
CA LEU A 393 -0.48 -7.12 12.43
C LEU A 393 0.96 -6.67 12.14
N HIS A 394 1.88 -6.91 13.07
CA HIS A 394 3.32 -6.66 12.90
C HIS A 394 4.09 -7.85 12.27
N GLY A 395 3.39 -8.87 11.76
CA GLY A 395 3.97 -9.95 10.97
C GLY A 395 4.54 -11.14 11.74
N PHE A 396 4.26 -11.27 13.05
CA PHE A 396 4.67 -12.44 13.84
C PHE A 396 3.64 -13.57 13.78
N SER A 397 4.12 -14.82 13.67
CA SER A 397 3.29 -16.01 13.87
C SER A 397 3.09 -16.27 15.37
N VAL A 398 1.87 -16.04 15.86
CA VAL A 398 1.55 -16.12 17.30
C VAL A 398 0.63 -17.31 17.59
N PHE A 399 1.04 -18.14 18.56
CA PHE A 399 0.22 -19.21 19.12
C PHE A 399 -0.31 -18.80 20.50
N ILE A 400 -1.60 -18.99 20.69
CA ILE A 400 -2.30 -18.82 21.97
C ILE A 400 -3.14 -20.08 22.18
N ASP A 401 -3.23 -20.55 23.42
CA ASP A 401 -4.04 -21.71 23.79
C ASP A 401 -5.55 -21.40 23.65
N VAL A 402 -6.11 -21.64 22.45
CA VAL A 402 -7.56 -21.56 22.19
C VAL A 402 -8.13 -22.97 22.20
N GLU A 403 -9.27 -23.14 22.87
CA GLU A 403 -10.05 -24.35 23.14
C GLU A 403 -10.50 -25.22 21.94
N LYS A 404 -9.88 -25.11 20.76
CA LYS A 404 -10.23 -25.82 19.52
C LYS A 404 -9.14 -26.78 19.03
N LEU A 405 -8.57 -27.57 19.93
CA LEU A 405 -7.82 -28.77 19.53
C LEU A 405 -8.69 -29.99 19.83
N GLU A 406 -9.16 -30.63 18.77
CA GLU A 406 -9.97 -31.85 18.77
C GLU A 406 -9.37 -32.92 19.71
N ALA A 407 -10.24 -33.66 20.39
CA ALA A 407 -9.94 -34.67 21.40
C ALA A 407 -8.68 -35.51 21.07
N GLY A 408 -7.67 -35.46 21.95
CA GLY A 408 -6.40 -36.18 21.84
C GLY A 408 -5.44 -35.82 22.99
N LYS A 409 -4.22 -36.39 23.00
CA LYS A 409 -3.17 -36.12 24.01
C LYS A 409 -2.75 -34.64 23.96
N PHE A 410 -3.37 -33.83 24.81
CA PHE A 410 -3.20 -32.37 24.88
C PHE A 410 -1.80 -31.94 25.35
N GLU A 411 -1.18 -32.73 26.25
CA GLU A 411 0.15 -32.46 26.82
C GLU A 411 1.26 -32.39 25.76
N ASP A 412 1.31 -33.37 24.86
CA ASP A 412 2.38 -33.48 23.88
C ASP A 412 2.37 -32.32 22.87
N LYS A 413 1.18 -31.86 22.46
CA LYS A 413 1.04 -30.76 21.49
C LYS A 413 1.36 -29.41 22.09
N LEU A 414 0.95 -29.15 23.33
CA LEU A 414 1.21 -27.87 24.00
C LEU A 414 2.70 -27.67 24.25
N ILE A 415 3.38 -28.70 24.78
CA ILE A 415 4.83 -28.69 25.02
C ILE A 415 5.57 -28.56 23.68
N GLN A 416 5.16 -29.27 22.62
CA GLN A 416 5.73 -29.10 21.28
C GLN A 416 5.56 -27.68 20.74
N SER A 417 4.41 -27.03 20.99
CA SER A 417 4.20 -25.63 20.61
C SER A 417 5.18 -24.69 21.33
N VAL A 418 5.40 -24.87 22.63
CA VAL A 418 6.40 -24.09 23.39
C VAL A 418 7.82 -24.35 22.85
N LEU A 419 8.16 -25.61 22.57
CA LEU A 419 9.46 -25.99 22.01
C LEU A 419 9.68 -25.45 20.60
N SER A 420 8.63 -25.40 19.76
CA SER A 420 8.71 -24.86 18.41
C SER A 420 8.78 -23.34 18.38
N ALA A 421 8.30 -22.67 19.44
CA ALA A 421 8.26 -21.22 19.53
C ALA A 421 9.66 -20.61 19.73
N ARG A 422 9.95 -19.50 19.06
CA ARG A 422 11.22 -18.75 19.25
C ARG A 422 11.20 -17.92 20.52
N ASN A 423 10.08 -17.24 20.77
CA ASN A 423 9.88 -16.37 21.91
C ASN A 423 8.71 -16.86 22.77
N PHE A 424 8.80 -16.61 24.07
CA PHE A 424 7.79 -16.95 25.05
C PHE A 424 7.31 -15.68 25.76
N VAL A 425 6.07 -15.26 25.48
CA VAL A 425 5.45 -14.10 26.12
C VAL A 425 4.59 -14.59 27.28
N LEU A 426 4.87 -14.11 28.48
CA LEU A 426 4.13 -14.49 29.69
C LEU A 426 3.23 -13.34 30.13
N VAL A 427 1.92 -13.53 30.05
CA VAL A 427 0.93 -12.53 30.48
C VAL A 427 0.66 -12.70 31.98
N LEU A 428 1.14 -11.72 32.74
CA LEU A 428 0.99 -11.63 34.19
C LEU A 428 -0.15 -10.65 34.51
N SER A 429 -1.38 -11.17 34.51
CA SER A 429 -2.58 -10.50 35.02
C SER A 429 -2.66 -10.61 36.56
N PRO A 430 -3.59 -9.93 37.26
CA PRO A 430 -3.80 -10.16 38.68
C PRO A 430 -4.00 -11.66 38.96
N ASN A 431 -3.33 -12.16 39.99
CA ASN A 431 -3.41 -13.55 40.46
C ASN A 431 -2.94 -14.61 39.43
N ALA A 432 -2.10 -14.22 38.45
CA ALA A 432 -1.67 -15.13 37.39
C ALA A 432 -0.87 -16.33 37.91
N LEU A 433 -0.04 -16.14 38.95
CA LEU A 433 0.86 -17.16 39.50
C LEU A 433 0.32 -17.85 40.77
N ASP A 434 -0.86 -17.48 41.27
CA ASP A 434 -1.39 -17.97 42.56
C ASP A 434 -1.47 -19.49 42.62
N LYS A 435 -1.98 -20.12 41.56
CA LYS A 435 -2.06 -21.58 41.50
C LYS A 435 -0.72 -22.27 41.25
N CYS A 436 0.30 -21.53 40.81
CA CYS A 436 1.65 -22.06 40.65
C CYS A 436 2.37 -22.11 42.01
N MET A 437 2.05 -21.19 42.94
CA MET A 437 2.63 -21.18 44.29
C MET A 437 2.27 -22.44 45.11
N GLU A 438 1.09 -23.02 44.88
CA GLU A 438 0.60 -24.22 45.58
C GLU A 438 0.88 -25.53 44.81
N ASP A 439 1.76 -25.51 43.79
CA ASP A 439 1.91 -26.62 42.85
C ASP A 439 3.34 -27.20 42.76
N PRO A 440 3.83 -27.89 43.81
CA PRO A 440 5.15 -28.54 43.79
C PRO A 440 5.22 -29.77 42.87
N GLU A 441 4.07 -30.28 42.39
CA GLU A 441 3.97 -31.45 41.50
C GLU A 441 3.85 -31.05 40.01
N CYS A 442 3.96 -29.75 39.68
CA CYS A 442 3.88 -29.21 38.31
C CYS A 442 2.62 -29.68 37.55
N LYS A 443 1.45 -29.59 38.18
CA LYS A 443 0.15 -29.92 37.58
C LYS A 443 -0.47 -28.75 36.83
N ASP A 444 -0.19 -27.51 37.22
CA ASP A 444 -0.74 -26.33 36.56
C ASP A 444 -0.09 -26.11 35.18
N TRP A 445 -0.90 -25.77 34.18
CA TRP A 445 -0.42 -25.61 32.81
C TRP A 445 0.53 -24.43 32.65
N VAL A 446 0.25 -23.31 33.33
CA VAL A 446 1.12 -22.12 33.28
C VAL A 446 2.46 -22.47 33.91
N HIS A 447 2.44 -23.25 35.00
CA HIS A 447 3.66 -23.77 35.63
C HIS A 447 4.46 -24.66 34.66
N LYS A 448 3.83 -25.67 34.04
CA LYS A 448 4.48 -26.54 33.03
C LYS A 448 5.08 -25.75 31.85
N GLU A 449 4.35 -24.76 31.33
CA GLU A 449 4.80 -23.92 30.21
C GLU A 449 6.02 -23.07 30.59
N ILE A 450 6.01 -22.44 31.76
CA ILE A 450 7.14 -21.63 32.27
C ILE A 450 8.39 -22.50 32.44
N VAL A 451 8.26 -23.66 33.09
CA VAL A 451 9.39 -24.58 33.30
C VAL A 451 9.93 -25.06 31.95
N THR A 452 9.06 -25.45 31.02
CA THR A 452 9.47 -25.85 29.66
C THR A 452 10.22 -24.74 28.93
N ALA A 453 9.75 -23.49 29.05
CA ALA A 453 10.40 -22.34 28.43
C ALA A 453 11.77 -22.04 29.05
N LEU A 454 11.91 -22.19 30.37
CA LEU A 454 13.17 -22.03 31.10
C LEU A 454 14.18 -23.12 30.73
N ASP A 455 13.78 -24.39 30.77
CA ASP A 455 14.62 -25.54 30.43
C ASP A 455 15.12 -25.49 28.99
N SER A 456 14.29 -24.95 28.09
CA SER A 456 14.60 -24.79 26.67
C SER A 456 15.36 -23.50 26.34
N GLY A 457 15.67 -22.66 27.34
CA GLY A 457 16.40 -21.40 27.16
C GLY A 457 15.71 -20.41 26.23
N LYS A 458 14.37 -20.36 26.25
CA LYS A 458 13.59 -19.44 25.38
C LYS A 458 13.77 -17.98 25.80
N ASN A 459 13.55 -17.06 24.87
CA ASN A 459 13.45 -15.63 25.18
C ASN A 459 12.12 -15.35 25.89
N ILE A 460 12.14 -15.27 27.23
CA ILE A 460 10.95 -15.02 28.06
C ILE A 460 10.75 -13.51 28.22
N VAL A 461 9.58 -13.02 27.81
CA VAL A 461 9.17 -11.62 27.92
C VAL A 461 7.91 -11.54 28.79
N PRO A 462 8.04 -11.20 30.08
CA PRO A 462 6.88 -11.00 30.96
C PRO A 462 6.17 -9.68 30.62
N VAL A 463 4.84 -9.73 30.48
CA VAL A 463 3.96 -8.57 30.30
C VAL A 463 3.04 -8.47 31.51
N THR A 464 3.22 -7.45 32.33
CA THR A 464 2.48 -7.27 33.59
C THR A 464 1.30 -6.33 33.39
N ASP A 465 0.12 -6.76 33.82
CA ASP A 465 -1.10 -5.95 33.89
C ASP A 465 -1.64 -5.99 35.31
N GLN A 466 -1.48 -4.88 36.05
CA GLN A 466 -1.87 -4.75 37.46
C GLN A 466 -1.40 -5.94 38.34
N PHE A 467 -0.20 -6.45 38.07
CA PHE A 467 0.35 -7.64 38.72
C PHE A 467 1.45 -7.27 39.72
N GLU A 468 1.36 -7.84 40.92
CA GLU A 468 2.36 -7.73 41.96
C GLU A 468 3.26 -8.98 41.96
N TRP A 469 4.57 -8.76 41.98
CA TRP A 469 5.53 -9.86 42.00
C TRP A 469 5.51 -10.58 43.36
N PRO A 470 5.30 -11.91 43.39
CA PRO A 470 5.28 -12.66 44.64
C PRO A 470 6.70 -12.82 45.22
N ASP A 471 6.77 -13.18 46.50
CA ASP A 471 8.03 -13.51 47.17
C ASP A 471 8.71 -14.71 46.48
N PRO A 472 10.00 -14.63 46.10
CA PRO A 472 10.73 -15.77 45.54
C PRO A 472 10.60 -17.07 46.33
N GLU A 473 10.41 -17.02 47.65
CA GLU A 473 10.30 -18.23 48.47
C GLU A 473 8.96 -18.95 48.35
N THR A 474 7.89 -18.26 47.91
CA THR A 474 6.56 -18.88 47.71
C THR A 474 6.42 -19.59 46.37
N LEU A 475 7.33 -19.35 45.41
CA LEU A 475 7.34 -20.03 44.12
C LEU A 475 8.16 -21.33 44.16
N PRO A 476 7.69 -22.39 43.45
CA PRO A 476 8.47 -23.60 43.20
C PRO A 476 9.86 -23.30 42.61
N LYS A 477 10.88 -24.07 43.06
CA LYS A 477 12.31 -23.79 42.80
C LYS A 477 12.67 -23.78 41.31
N ASP A 478 11.98 -24.56 40.51
CA ASP A 478 12.10 -24.70 39.06
C ASP A 478 11.65 -23.45 38.30
N MET A 479 10.61 -22.74 38.76
CA MET A 479 10.10 -21.54 38.08
C MET A 479 10.65 -20.21 38.62
N ARG A 480 11.33 -20.19 39.78
CA ARG A 480 11.87 -18.96 40.41
C ARG A 480 12.72 -18.10 39.47
N ALA A 481 13.35 -18.69 38.46
CA ALA A 481 14.16 -17.96 37.48
C ALA A 481 13.34 -16.94 36.67
N VAL A 482 12.01 -17.12 36.55
CA VAL A 482 11.12 -16.20 35.81
C VAL A 482 11.13 -14.77 36.39
N LEU A 483 11.37 -14.63 37.70
CA LEU A 483 11.43 -13.34 38.39
C LEU A 483 12.65 -12.49 37.99
N LYS A 484 13.66 -13.10 37.35
CA LYS A 484 14.88 -12.40 36.92
C LYS A 484 14.73 -11.72 35.55
N PHE A 485 13.65 -11.99 34.82
CA PHE A 485 13.42 -11.42 33.49
C PHE A 485 12.82 -10.02 33.59
N ASN A 486 13.19 -9.15 32.66
CA ASN A 486 12.69 -7.78 32.61
C ASN A 486 11.23 -7.74 32.16
N GLY A 487 10.32 -7.39 33.07
CA GLY A 487 8.90 -7.22 32.76
C GLY A 487 8.57 -5.93 32.02
N ILE A 488 7.58 -5.99 31.14
CA ILE A 488 7.00 -4.83 30.46
C ILE A 488 5.62 -4.56 31.06
N MET A 489 5.43 -3.38 31.63
CA MET A 489 4.14 -2.95 32.15
C MET A 489 3.20 -2.60 31.00
N TRP A 490 2.03 -3.23 30.98
CA TRP A 490 0.97 -2.94 30.03
C TRP A 490 0.29 -1.60 30.38
N SER A 491 0.14 -0.73 29.40
CA SER A 491 -0.62 0.51 29.52
C SER A 491 -1.81 0.51 28.58
N HIS A 492 -3.02 0.57 29.14
CA HIS A 492 -4.26 0.63 28.34
C HIS A 492 -4.39 1.91 27.52
N GLU A 493 -3.77 3.02 27.95
CA GLU A 493 -3.78 4.30 27.25
C GLU A 493 -2.72 4.36 26.14
N TYR A 494 -1.56 3.73 26.35
CA TYR A 494 -0.41 3.77 25.43
C TYR A 494 -0.11 2.37 24.84
N GLN A 495 -1.12 1.78 24.20
CA GLN A 495 -1.04 0.41 23.69
C GLN A 495 0.06 0.26 22.63
N GLU A 496 0.08 1.12 21.61
CA GLU A 496 1.05 1.04 20.50
C GLU A 496 2.50 1.14 20.98
N ALA A 497 2.81 2.11 21.85
CA ALA A 497 4.16 2.27 22.41
C ALA A 497 4.60 1.04 23.24
N THR A 498 3.65 0.41 23.94
CA THR A 498 3.90 -0.82 24.70
C THR A 498 4.17 -1.99 23.75
N ILE A 499 3.39 -2.12 22.68
CA ILE A 499 3.59 -3.14 21.64
C ILE A 499 4.95 -2.97 20.96
N ASP A 500 5.34 -1.75 20.57
CA ASP A 500 6.66 -1.48 19.98
C ASP A 500 7.80 -1.89 20.91
N LYS A 501 7.64 -1.65 22.22
CA LYS A 501 8.61 -2.10 23.23
C LYS A 501 8.68 -3.62 23.31
N ILE A 502 7.54 -4.32 23.26
CA ILE A 502 7.48 -5.79 23.22
C ILE A 502 8.20 -6.31 21.97
N ILE A 503 7.92 -5.74 20.79
CA ILE A 503 8.54 -6.14 19.52
C ILE A 503 10.07 -6.01 19.58
N ARG A 504 10.59 -4.92 20.17
CA ARG A 504 12.05 -4.76 20.38
C ARG A 504 12.65 -5.86 21.26
N PHE A 505 11.91 -6.34 22.26
CA PHE A 505 12.35 -7.43 23.14
C PHE A 505 12.27 -8.80 22.44
N LEU A 506 11.31 -8.99 21.53
CA LEU A 506 11.17 -10.21 20.73
C LEU A 506 12.23 -10.36 19.64
N GLN A 507 12.74 -9.24 19.11
CA GLN A 507 13.77 -9.22 18.06
C GLN A 507 15.21 -9.31 18.62
N GLY A 508 15.38 -9.12 19.93
CA GLY A 508 16.69 -9.06 20.60
C GLY A 508 17.47 -7.78 20.25
N ARG A 509 18.34 -7.32 21.16
CA ARG A 509 19.26 -6.22 20.88
C ARG A 509 20.23 -6.66 19.78
N SER A 510 20.05 -6.20 18.55
CA SER A 510 21.13 -6.20 17.57
C SER A 510 22.29 -5.40 18.17
N SER A 511 23.50 -5.97 18.20
CA SER A 511 24.69 -5.42 18.86
C SER A 511 25.26 -4.16 18.17
N ARG A 512 24.41 -3.33 17.54
CA ARG A 512 24.81 -2.14 16.79
C ARG A 512 24.54 -0.80 17.49
N ASP A 513 23.85 -0.80 18.63
CA ASP A 513 23.49 0.46 19.34
C ASP A 513 24.23 0.68 20.68
N SER A 514 25.35 0.00 20.94
CA SER A 514 26.11 0.16 22.20
C SER A 514 27.17 1.27 22.18
N SER A 515 27.13 2.20 21.23
CA SER A 515 28.08 3.32 21.14
C SER A 515 27.40 4.67 20.95
N ALA A 516 26.38 4.94 21.77
CA ALA A 516 25.83 6.29 21.93
C ALA A 516 25.14 6.42 23.31
N GLY A 517 25.91 6.63 24.37
CA GLY A 517 25.32 6.93 25.68
C GLY A 517 26.23 6.62 26.87
N SER A 518 27.46 7.14 26.88
CA SER A 518 28.30 7.12 28.09
C SER A 518 29.32 8.26 28.11
N GLU A 519 28.92 9.50 27.80
CA GLU A 519 29.66 10.70 28.23
C GLU A 519 28.65 11.83 28.44
N ASN A 520 28.19 12.01 29.68
CA ASN A 520 27.72 13.28 30.25
C ASN A 520 27.35 13.04 31.71
N GLY A 521 28.35 13.16 32.57
CA GLY A 521 28.18 13.08 34.01
C GLY A 521 29.36 13.73 34.73
N LEU A 522 29.12 14.96 35.20
CA LEU A 522 29.73 15.60 36.38
C LEU A 522 31.10 16.27 36.18
N ASP A 523 31.07 17.57 35.87
CA ASP A 523 32.04 18.55 36.39
C ASP A 523 31.27 19.69 37.09
N CYS A 524 30.98 19.49 38.38
CA CYS A 524 30.67 20.58 39.31
C CYS A 524 31.98 20.94 40.04
N VAL A 525 32.70 21.94 39.53
CA VAL A 525 33.86 22.50 40.22
C VAL A 525 33.37 23.45 41.32
N HIS A 526 33.72 23.09 42.55
CA HIS A 526 33.64 23.92 43.75
C HIS A 526 34.54 25.16 43.61
N SER A 527 33.95 26.35 43.75
CA SER A 527 34.67 27.59 44.02
C SER A 527 34.83 27.77 45.53
N LEU A 528 36.04 27.59 46.04
CA LEU A 528 36.46 28.07 47.35
C LEU A 528 37.69 28.97 47.15
N GLY A 529 37.54 30.24 47.51
CA GLY A 529 38.64 31.18 47.55
C GLY A 529 39.58 30.91 48.72
N GLN A 530 40.84 31.22 48.51
CA GLN A 530 41.79 31.70 49.52
C GLN A 530 43.03 32.24 48.79
N SER A 531 43.17 33.57 48.77
CA SER A 531 44.40 34.39 48.84
C SER A 531 43.98 35.84 48.72
#